data_AF-A0A2V7VC53-F1
#
_entry.id   AF-A0A2V7VC53-F1
#
_cell.length_a   1.000
_cell.length_b   1.000
_cell.length_c   1.000
_cell.angle_alpha   90.00
_cell.angle_beta   90.00
_cell.angle_gamma   90.00
#
_symmetry.space_group_name_H-M   'P 1'
#
loop_
_entity.id
_entity.type
_entity.pdbx_description
1 polymer ?
#
loop_
_entity_poly.entity_id
_entity_poly.type
_entity_poly.pdbx_seq_one_letter_code
_entity_poly.pdbx_strand_id
1 'polypeptide(L)'
;MTKRGATSSYFVLFLLLLVLAQGAYVGIGLYLTPTVANVLPNPARAGGVITIHGSNFAADAWDNAVLFGNQSGKVTRTTASTIEVELPPGGSAGTTHAVVRVVVGGRVSAPFEITIAPSVAAVSSPEPPPPTPTTIPTPAPASPPRSTPPPTPRPAPSATPASPRVADLLAEAATA
;
A
#
# COMPACT_ATOMS: atom_id res chain seq x y z
N MET A 1 50.70 -2.71 68.39
CA MET A 1 49.45 -3.00 67.66
C MET A 1 49.21 -1.92 66.61
N THR A 2 49.20 -2.26 65.32
CA THR A 2 48.94 -1.25 64.28
C THR A 2 47.96 -1.82 63.25
N LYS A 3 46.66 -1.69 63.51
CA LYS A 3 45.60 -1.92 62.51
C LYS A 3 45.60 -0.74 61.53
N ARG A 4 46.57 -0.72 60.61
CA ARG A 4 46.61 0.25 59.49
C ARG A 4 45.80 -0.32 58.32
N GLY A 5 44.65 0.30 58.04
CA GLY A 5 44.25 0.56 56.65
C GLY A 5 43.27 -0.37 55.93
N ALA A 6 42.48 -1.21 56.61
CA ALA A 6 41.49 -2.04 55.91
C ALA A 6 40.48 -1.21 55.09
N THR A 7 39.95 -0.12 55.66
CA THR A 7 38.98 0.78 55.00
C THR A 7 39.56 1.49 53.78
N SER A 8 40.84 1.88 53.83
CA SER A 8 41.53 2.50 52.70
C SER A 8 41.83 1.50 51.58
N SER A 9 42.07 0.23 51.93
CA SER A 9 42.29 -0.84 50.95
C SER A 9 41.00 -1.19 50.20
N TYR A 10 39.86 -1.26 50.89
CA TYR A 10 38.56 -1.43 50.24
C TYR A 10 38.15 -0.22 49.41
N PHE A 11 38.46 1.01 49.86
CA PHE A 11 38.19 2.22 49.09
C PHE A 11 39.01 2.27 47.79
N VAL A 12 40.30 1.92 47.85
CA VAL A 12 41.16 1.83 46.65
C VAL A 12 40.71 0.69 45.74
N LEU A 13 40.32 -0.47 46.28
CA LEU A 13 39.78 -1.58 45.48
C LEU A 13 38.43 -1.23 44.84
N PHE A 14 37.57 -0.48 45.54
CA PHE A 14 36.30 0.00 45.00
C PHE A 14 36.52 1.00 43.86
N LEU A 15 37.45 1.95 44.02
CA LEU A 15 37.81 2.87 42.95
C LEU A 15 38.46 2.14 41.76
N LEU A 16 39.31 1.15 42.01
CA LEU A 16 39.90 0.32 40.96
C LEU A 16 38.83 -0.47 40.20
N LEU A 17 37.89 -1.12 40.91
CA LEU A 17 36.77 -1.81 40.28
C LEU A 17 35.85 -0.86 39.52
N LEU A 18 35.64 0.35 40.00
CA LEU A 18 34.85 1.35 39.31
C LEU A 18 35.53 1.84 38.02
N VAL A 19 36.85 2.05 38.05
CA VAL A 19 37.64 2.40 36.85
C VAL A 19 37.70 1.25 35.86
N LEU A 20 37.86 0.01 36.32
CA LEU A 20 37.84 -1.19 35.48
C LEU A 20 36.44 -1.46 34.91
N ALA A 21 35.38 -1.22 35.70
CA ALA A 21 34.00 -1.35 35.24
C ALA A 21 33.67 -0.28 34.19
N GLN A 22 34.11 0.97 34.38
CA GLN A 22 33.97 2.02 33.37
C GLN A 22 34.80 1.73 32.12
N GLY A 23 36.05 1.27 32.27
CA GLY A 23 36.91 0.89 31.15
C GLY A 23 36.38 -0.30 30.37
N ALA A 24 35.83 -1.31 31.05
CA ALA A 24 35.12 -2.42 30.42
C ALA A 24 33.82 -1.95 29.78
N TYR A 25 33.03 -1.09 30.43
CA TYR A 25 31.79 -0.56 29.87
C TYR A 25 32.03 0.23 28.57
N VAL A 26 33.12 1.01 28.51
CA VAL A 26 33.54 1.74 27.31
C VAL A 26 34.17 0.80 26.27
N GLY A 27 34.93 -0.22 26.71
CA GLY A 27 35.64 -1.16 25.83
C GLY A 27 34.76 -2.25 25.20
N ILE A 28 33.71 -2.70 25.88
CA ILE A 28 32.71 -3.65 25.33
C ILE A 28 31.85 -2.95 24.26
N GLY A 29 31.81 -1.60 24.29
CA GLY A 29 31.29 -0.76 23.22
C GLY A 29 32.23 -0.59 22.02
N LEU A 30 33.16 -1.51 21.76
CA LEU A 30 33.96 -1.54 20.52
C LEU A 30 33.06 -1.95 19.34
N TYR A 31 32.24 -0.98 18.93
CA TYR A 31 31.27 -1.04 17.86
C TYR A 31 31.92 -1.55 16.57
N LEU A 32 31.41 -2.68 16.10
CA LEU A 32 31.64 -3.14 14.73
C LEU A 32 31.15 -2.05 13.77
N THR A 33 31.81 -1.90 12.63
CA THR A 33 31.37 -0.94 11.60
C THR A 33 29.93 -1.30 11.18
N PRO A 34 28.99 -0.33 11.22
CA PRO A 34 27.64 -0.58 10.76
C PRO A 34 27.66 -0.92 9.29
N THR A 35 26.94 -1.95 8.88
CA THR A 35 26.82 -2.32 7.47
C THR A 35 25.37 -2.25 7.05
N VAL A 36 25.12 -1.72 5.86
CA VAL A 36 23.79 -1.67 5.25
C VAL A 36 23.74 -2.78 4.21
N ALA A 37 22.84 -3.74 4.39
CA ALA A 37 22.65 -4.85 3.49
C ALA A 37 21.52 -4.58 2.49
N ASN A 38 20.40 -4.01 2.98
CA ASN A 38 19.25 -3.74 2.13
C ASN A 38 18.39 -2.60 2.69
N VAL A 39 17.61 -1.95 1.83
CA VAL A 39 16.68 -0.89 2.20
C VAL A 39 15.34 -1.13 1.51
N LEU A 40 14.27 -1.21 2.30
CA LEU A 40 12.90 -1.38 1.81
C LEU A 40 11.97 -0.29 2.37
N PRO A 41 11.03 0.23 1.59
CA PRO A 41 10.87 0.04 0.15
C PRO A 41 11.94 0.78 -0.67
N ASN A 42 12.32 0.22 -1.83
CA ASN A 42 13.10 0.89 -2.87
C ASN A 42 12.32 0.76 -4.21
N PRO A 43 11.73 1.83 -4.76
CA PRO A 43 11.95 3.22 -4.40
C PRO A 43 11.24 3.66 -3.11
N ALA A 44 11.95 4.45 -2.30
CA ALA A 44 11.44 5.04 -1.07
C ALA A 44 10.58 6.28 -1.37
N ARG A 45 9.49 6.50 -0.63
CA ARG A 45 8.66 7.69 -0.78
C ARG A 45 9.22 8.83 0.07
N ALA A 46 9.35 10.04 -0.48
CA ALA A 46 9.71 11.21 0.32
C ALA A 46 8.68 11.48 1.43
N GLY A 47 9.14 11.66 2.68
CA GLY A 47 8.27 11.72 3.86
C GLY A 47 7.72 10.36 4.33
N GLY A 48 8.14 9.25 3.70
CA GLY A 48 7.72 7.90 4.06
C GLY A 48 8.63 7.25 5.09
N VAL A 49 8.15 6.18 5.71
CA VAL A 49 8.96 5.32 6.58
C VAL A 49 9.66 4.26 5.73
N ILE A 50 10.96 4.09 5.94
CA ILE A 50 11.75 3.02 5.34
C ILE A 50 12.39 2.16 6.42
N THR A 51 12.65 0.91 6.06
CA THR A 51 13.36 -0.07 6.87
C THR A 51 14.71 -0.39 6.24
N ILE A 52 15.77 -0.13 6.98
CA ILE A 52 17.15 -0.42 6.60
C ILE A 52 17.55 -1.70 7.32
N HIS A 53 17.87 -2.74 6.55
CA HIS A 53 18.44 -3.99 7.06
C HIS A 53 19.95 -3.94 6.98
N GLY A 54 20.61 -4.46 8.01
CA GLY A 54 22.04 -4.45 8.12
C GLY A 54 22.55 -5.20 9.33
N SER A 55 23.75 -4.85 9.78
CA SER A 55 24.32 -5.39 11.01
C SER A 55 25.14 -4.33 11.74
N ASN A 56 25.30 -4.55 13.04
CA ASN A 56 26.07 -3.70 13.95
C ASN A 56 25.47 -2.30 14.15
N PHE A 57 24.14 -2.22 14.16
CA PHE A 57 23.44 -1.02 14.56
C PHE A 57 23.37 -0.93 16.09
N ALA A 58 23.36 0.29 16.63
CA ALA A 58 23.21 0.47 18.08
C ALA A 58 21.78 0.15 18.49
N ALA A 59 21.58 -0.44 19.68
CA ALA A 59 20.24 -0.73 20.19
C ALA A 59 19.44 0.57 20.44
N ASP A 60 20.13 1.65 20.80
CA ASP A 60 19.54 2.95 21.08
C ASP A 60 19.40 3.78 19.80
N ALA A 61 18.17 4.21 19.49
CA ALA A 61 17.88 5.01 18.31
C ALA A 61 18.67 6.33 18.26
N TRP A 62 18.99 6.91 19.42
CA TRP A 62 19.76 8.16 19.55
C TRP A 62 21.22 8.03 19.12
N ASP A 63 21.78 6.82 19.21
CA ASP A 63 23.16 6.54 18.80
C ASP A 63 23.27 6.18 17.32
N ASN A 64 22.13 6.07 16.61
CA ASN A 64 22.08 5.82 15.18
C ASN A 64 21.65 7.08 14.44
N ALA A 65 22.52 7.62 13.60
CA ALA A 65 22.17 8.69 12.68
C ALA A 65 22.16 8.15 11.24
N VAL A 66 21.01 8.23 10.57
CA VAL A 66 20.89 7.85 9.16
C VAL A 66 20.89 9.09 8.29
N LEU A 67 21.80 9.12 7.33
CA LEU A 67 21.98 10.20 6.38
C LEU A 67 21.55 9.74 4.98
N PHE A 68 20.69 10.53 4.35
CA PHE A 68 20.24 10.37 2.97
C PHE A 68 20.85 11.49 2.12
N GLY A 69 22.03 11.24 1.56
CA GLY A 69 22.83 12.27 0.89
C GLY A 69 23.20 13.40 1.87
N ASN A 70 22.53 14.55 1.74
CA ASN A 70 22.74 15.75 2.55
C ASN A 70 21.65 15.98 3.61
N GLN A 71 20.67 15.07 3.72
CA GLN A 71 19.54 15.20 4.63
C GLN A 71 19.60 14.13 5.72
N SER A 72 19.29 14.47 6.97
CA SER A 72 19.17 13.49 8.06
C SER A 72 17.76 12.91 8.11
N GLY A 73 17.68 11.58 8.19
CA GLY A 73 16.43 10.89 8.48
C GLY A 73 16.13 10.86 9.97
N LYS A 74 14.84 10.87 10.31
CA LYS A 74 14.39 10.73 11.69
C LYS A 74 14.25 9.25 12.02
N VAL A 75 15.14 8.74 12.85
CA VAL A 75 15.13 7.34 13.27
C VAL A 75 14.00 7.13 14.29
N THR A 76 13.04 6.27 13.94
CA THR A 76 11.87 5.97 14.79
C THR A 76 12.12 4.73 15.64
N ARG A 77 12.81 3.74 15.09
CA ARG A 77 13.10 2.49 15.78
C ARG A 77 14.41 1.89 15.29
N THR A 78 15.19 1.33 16.20
CA THR A 78 16.39 0.57 15.83
C THR A 78 16.44 -0.75 16.59
N THR A 79 17.00 -1.75 15.93
CA THR A 79 17.50 -3.00 16.50
C THR A 79 18.94 -3.21 16.00
N ALA A 80 19.64 -4.22 16.51
CA ALA A 80 21.01 -4.53 16.06
C ALA A 80 21.16 -4.81 14.55
N SER A 81 20.06 -5.13 13.85
CA SER A 81 20.05 -5.47 12.43
C SER A 81 19.02 -4.72 11.58
N THR A 82 18.14 -3.91 12.18
CA THR A 82 17.11 -3.16 11.46
C THR A 82 16.97 -1.74 11.99
N ILE A 83 16.90 -0.75 11.10
CA ILE A 83 16.59 0.63 11.44
C ILE A 83 15.33 1.05 10.67
N GLU A 84 14.28 1.46 11.38
CA GLU A 84 13.15 2.17 10.82
C GLU A 84 13.42 3.67 10.91
N VAL A 85 13.41 4.33 9.77
CA VAL A 85 13.71 5.75 9.65
C VAL A 85 12.69 6.42 8.74
N GLU A 86 12.19 7.55 9.20
CA GLU A 86 11.31 8.43 8.45
C GLU A 86 12.19 9.37 7.59
N LEU A 87 11.99 9.31 6.27
CA LEU A 87 12.67 10.23 5.36
C LEU A 87 12.14 11.64 5.58
N PRO A 88 13.01 12.66 5.64
CA PRO A 88 12.53 14.03 5.71
C PRO A 88 11.76 14.36 4.41
N PRO A 89 10.75 15.24 4.48
CA PRO A 89 10.10 15.79 3.29
C PRO A 89 11.08 16.73 2.56
N GLY A 90 12.10 16.16 1.93
CA GLY A 90 13.11 16.87 1.16
C GLY A 90 12.61 17.08 -0.27
N GLY A 91 12.46 18.35 -0.65
CA GLY A 91 11.96 18.76 -1.95
C GLY A 91 12.85 18.29 -3.10
N SER A 92 12.40 17.28 -3.83
CA SER A 92 12.66 17.20 -5.26
C SER A 92 11.42 16.64 -5.93
N ALA A 93 10.83 17.45 -6.81
CA ALA A 93 9.75 17.05 -7.69
C ALA A 93 10.33 16.12 -8.77
N GLY A 94 10.67 14.88 -8.41
CA GLY A 94 11.24 13.91 -9.33
C GLY A 94 11.93 12.74 -8.64
N THR A 95 12.12 11.66 -9.40
CA THR A 95 12.88 10.49 -8.98
C THR A 95 14.34 10.90 -8.74
N THR A 96 14.82 10.77 -7.51
CA THR A 96 16.19 11.20 -7.12
C THR A 96 16.99 10.03 -6.58
N HIS A 97 18.27 9.93 -6.93
CA HIS A 97 19.18 8.96 -6.33
C HIS A 97 19.74 9.53 -5.02
N ALA A 98 19.61 8.78 -3.92
CA ALA A 98 20.13 9.17 -2.63
C ALA A 98 21.11 8.12 -2.11
N VAL A 99 22.23 8.59 -1.55
CA VAL A 99 23.22 7.75 -0.91
C VAL A 99 22.89 7.65 0.58
N VAL A 100 22.53 6.46 1.04
CA VAL A 100 22.26 6.13 2.43
C VAL A 100 23.57 5.83 3.14
N ARG A 101 23.78 6.48 4.29
CA ARG A 101 24.89 6.22 5.21
C ARG A 101 24.35 6.13 6.62
N VAL A 102 24.73 5.09 7.35
CA VAL A 102 24.38 4.91 8.76
C VAL A 102 25.61 5.23 9.59
N VAL A 103 25.45 6.13 10.56
CA VAL A 103 26.49 6.53 11.49
C VAL A 103 26.14 6.00 12.87
N VAL A 104 27.04 5.21 13.46
CA VAL A 104 26.87 4.61 14.79
C VAL A 104 28.12 4.86 15.61
N GLY A 105 28.00 5.57 16.73
CA GLY A 105 29.14 5.86 17.62
C GLY A 105 30.35 6.48 16.92
N GLY A 106 30.13 7.29 15.88
CA GLY A 106 31.18 7.92 15.08
C GLY A 106 31.72 7.08 13.91
N ARG A 107 31.20 5.87 13.66
CA ARG A 107 31.54 5.03 12.50
C ARG A 107 30.51 5.16 11.42
N VAL A 108 30.94 5.32 10.17
CA VAL A 108 30.06 5.46 9.00
C VAL A 108 30.02 4.15 8.21
N SER A 109 28.83 3.71 7.82
CA SER A 109 28.63 2.55 6.95
C SER A 109 29.14 2.80 5.53
N ALA A 110 29.26 1.72 4.76
CA ALA A 110 29.40 1.82 3.32
C ALA A 110 28.22 2.62 2.72
N PRO A 111 28.46 3.41 1.65
CA PRO A 111 27.39 4.09 0.93
C PRO A 111 26.48 3.06 0.27
N PHE A 112 25.16 3.21 0.46
CA PHE A 112 24.16 2.38 -0.20
C PHE A 112 23.22 3.27 -1.02
N GLU A 113 23.08 3.01 -2.31
CA GLU A 113 22.27 3.85 -3.19
C GLU A 113 20.81 3.40 -3.19
N ILE A 114 19.90 4.35 -3.00
CA ILE A 114 18.46 4.13 -3.14
C ILE A 114 17.86 5.13 -4.11
N THR A 115 16.71 4.76 -4.67
CA THR A 115 15.89 5.65 -5.48
C THR A 115 14.78 6.21 -4.61
N ILE A 116 14.63 7.53 -4.58
CA ILE A 116 13.54 8.22 -3.89
C ILE A 116 12.51 8.64 -4.93
N ALA A 117 11.30 8.09 -4.81
CA ALA A 117 10.15 8.50 -5.59
C ALA A 117 9.48 9.74 -4.97
N PRO A 118 8.94 10.65 -5.78
CA PRO A 118 8.20 11.80 -5.27
C PRO A 118 7.00 11.35 -4.44
N SER A 119 6.65 12.16 -3.45
CA SER A 119 5.47 11.97 -2.60
C SER A 119 4.18 12.28 -3.36
N VAL A 120 3.95 11.67 -4.53
CA VAL A 120 2.61 11.67 -5.13
C VAL A 120 1.82 10.68 -4.29
N ALA A 121 0.65 11.07 -3.78
CA ALA A 121 -0.27 10.12 -3.18
C ALA A 121 -0.42 8.96 -4.16
N ALA A 122 -0.34 7.72 -3.67
CA ALA A 122 -0.72 6.59 -4.50
C ALA A 122 -2.09 6.94 -5.11
N VAL A 123 -2.14 7.05 -6.44
CA VAL A 123 -3.30 6.50 -7.13
C VAL A 123 -3.26 5.05 -6.67
N SER A 124 -4.09 4.75 -5.65
CA SER A 124 -4.53 3.40 -5.33
C SER A 124 -4.62 2.63 -6.63
N SER A 125 -4.11 1.39 -6.67
CA SER A 125 -4.25 0.44 -7.78
C SER A 125 -5.35 0.88 -8.73
N PRO A 126 -5.11 1.12 -10.03
CA PRO A 126 -6.23 1.20 -10.94
C PRO A 126 -6.94 -0.15 -10.79
N GLU A 127 -8.04 -0.16 -10.05
CA GLU A 127 -9.04 -1.18 -10.21
C GLU A 127 -9.25 -1.26 -11.72
N PRO A 128 -9.08 -2.44 -12.34
CA PRO A 128 -9.35 -2.56 -13.76
C PRO A 128 -10.73 -1.94 -13.99
N PRO A 129 -10.89 -1.00 -14.95
CA PRO A 129 -12.18 -0.39 -15.17
C PRO A 129 -13.21 -1.51 -15.27
N PRO A 130 -14.38 -1.41 -14.61
CA PRO A 130 -15.43 -2.39 -14.79
C PRO A 130 -15.59 -2.59 -16.31
N PRO A 131 -15.70 -3.83 -16.81
CA PRO A 131 -15.76 -4.06 -18.24
C PRO A 131 -16.84 -3.13 -18.79
N THR A 132 -16.44 -2.21 -19.67
CA THR A 132 -17.37 -1.32 -20.35
C THR A 132 -18.50 -2.22 -20.85
N PRO A 133 -19.78 -1.96 -20.51
CA PRO A 133 -20.85 -2.69 -21.17
C PRO A 133 -20.59 -2.48 -22.65
N THR A 134 -20.23 -3.56 -23.34
CA THR A 134 -20.08 -3.53 -24.78
C THR A 134 -21.44 -3.10 -25.27
N THR A 135 -21.54 -1.86 -25.72
CA THR A 135 -22.71 -1.38 -26.43
C THR A 135 -22.75 -2.26 -27.67
N ILE A 136 -23.50 -3.36 -27.59
CA ILE A 136 -24.06 -4.01 -28.76
C ILE A 136 -24.60 -2.84 -29.57
N PRO A 137 -24.16 -2.61 -30.81
CA PRO A 137 -24.80 -1.61 -31.64
C PRO A 137 -26.27 -1.98 -31.64
N THR A 138 -27.07 -1.18 -30.92
CA THR A 138 -28.52 -1.26 -31.03
C THR A 138 -28.76 -1.10 -32.52
N PRO A 139 -29.38 -2.08 -33.20
CA PRO A 139 -29.63 -1.94 -34.62
C PRO A 139 -30.35 -0.61 -34.80
N ALA A 140 -29.88 0.20 -35.75
CA ALA A 140 -30.49 1.47 -36.09
C ALA A 140 -32.03 1.27 -36.12
N PRO A 141 -32.82 2.14 -35.49
CA PRO A 141 -34.27 1.99 -35.52
C PRO A 141 -34.70 1.84 -36.97
N ALA A 142 -35.37 0.72 -37.27
CA ALA A 142 -35.95 0.47 -38.58
C ALA A 142 -36.72 1.72 -39.00
N SER A 143 -36.49 2.19 -40.22
CA SER A 143 -37.18 3.36 -40.78
C SER A 143 -38.68 3.26 -40.49
N PRO A 144 -39.34 4.37 -40.10
CA PRO A 144 -40.77 4.32 -39.78
C PRO A 144 -41.55 3.76 -40.97
N PRO A 145 -42.56 2.90 -40.74
CA PRO A 145 -43.36 2.35 -41.82
C PRO A 145 -44.02 3.49 -42.58
N ARG A 146 -43.90 3.47 -43.91
CA ARG A 146 -44.62 4.37 -44.81
C ARG A 146 -46.12 4.22 -44.52
N SER A 147 -46.78 5.30 -44.11
CA SER A 147 -48.22 5.30 -43.84
C SER A 147 -48.97 4.98 -45.13
N THR A 148 -49.55 3.78 -45.18
CA THR A 148 -50.52 3.40 -46.20
C THR A 148 -51.79 4.23 -46.02
N PRO A 149 -52.33 4.88 -47.07
CA PRO A 149 -53.58 5.61 -46.96
C PRO A 149 -54.75 4.65 -46.68
N PRO A 150 -55.80 5.11 -45.97
CA PRO A 150 -56.93 4.27 -45.58
C PRO A 150 -57.70 3.75 -46.82
N PRO A 151 -58.26 2.52 -46.76
CA PRO A 151 -59.04 1.99 -47.87
C PRO A 151 -60.36 2.75 -48.02
N THR A 152 -60.69 3.11 -49.26
CA THR A 152 -61.97 3.72 -49.66
C THR A 152 -63.15 2.85 -49.20
N PRO A 153 -64.23 3.42 -48.63
CA PRO A 153 -65.39 2.63 -48.21
C PRO A 153 -66.04 1.90 -49.38
N ARG A 154 -66.23 0.58 -49.25
CA ARG A 154 -66.99 -0.24 -50.20
C ARG A 154 -68.49 0.06 -50.02
N PRO A 155 -69.29 0.25 -51.09
CA PRO A 155 -70.74 0.39 -50.97
C PRO A 155 -71.37 -0.87 -50.37
N ALA A 156 -72.30 -0.69 -49.42
CA ALA A 156 -73.03 -1.77 -48.77
C ALA A 156 -73.90 -2.55 -49.79
N PRO A 157 -73.83 -3.89 -49.84
CA PRO A 157 -74.76 -4.68 -50.62
C PRO A 157 -76.12 -4.79 -49.92
N SER A 158 -77.17 -4.48 -50.70
CA SER A 158 -78.58 -4.57 -50.35
C SER A 158 -79.03 -5.97 -49.94
N ALA A 159 -79.98 -5.98 -48.99
CA ALA A 159 -80.92 -7.02 -48.54
C ALA A 159 -80.92 -8.41 -49.20
N THR A 160 -81.17 -9.47 -48.39
CA THR A 160 -82.11 -10.60 -48.67
C THR A 160 -82.25 -11.49 -47.41
N PRO A 161 -83.44 -12.08 -47.14
CA PRO A 161 -83.94 -12.30 -45.78
C PRO A 161 -83.70 -13.71 -45.20
N ALA A 162 -84.06 -13.82 -43.91
CA ALA A 162 -83.92 -14.96 -43.01
C ALA A 162 -84.49 -16.30 -43.54
N SER A 163 -83.82 -17.40 -43.18
CA SER A 163 -84.30 -18.77 -43.37
C SER A 163 -84.27 -19.54 -42.03
N PRO A 164 -85.20 -20.49 -41.76
CA PRO A 164 -85.72 -20.74 -40.41
C PRO A 164 -85.08 -21.88 -39.60
N ARG A 165 -85.34 -21.74 -38.29
CA ARG A 165 -85.21 -22.55 -37.06
C ARG A 165 -84.82 -24.05 -37.11
N VAL A 166 -83.88 -24.39 -36.22
CA VAL A 166 -83.41 -25.74 -35.85
C VAL A 166 -84.32 -26.46 -34.83
N ALA A 167 -85.62 -26.16 -34.80
CA ALA A 167 -86.58 -26.87 -33.94
C ALA A 167 -86.76 -28.37 -34.35
N ASP A 168 -86.12 -28.81 -35.42
CA ASP A 168 -86.35 -30.11 -36.06
C ASP A 168 -85.31 -31.22 -35.74
N LEU A 169 -84.39 -31.04 -34.77
CA LEU A 169 -83.34 -32.06 -34.50
C LEU A 169 -83.36 -32.71 -33.10
N LEU A 170 -84.35 -32.44 -32.24
CA LEU A 170 -84.43 -33.01 -30.88
C LEU A 170 -85.49 -34.12 -30.70
N ALA A 171 -86.03 -34.65 -31.79
CA ALA A 171 -86.98 -35.76 -31.76
C ALA A 171 -86.39 -37.00 -32.45
N GLU A 172 -85.51 -37.74 -31.80
CA GLU A 172 -85.43 -39.21 -31.93
C GLU A 172 -84.49 -39.77 -30.85
N ALA A 173 -84.80 -40.96 -30.33
CA ALA A 173 -84.06 -41.72 -29.31
C ALA A 173 -84.27 -41.30 -27.83
N ALA A 174 -85.55 -41.22 -27.46
CA ALA A 174 -86.02 -41.83 -26.22
C ALA A 174 -85.87 -43.36 -26.28
N THR A 175 -86.07 -44.00 -25.12
CA THR A 175 -86.22 -45.45 -24.84
C THR A 175 -84.94 -46.03 -24.24
N ALA A 176 -84.81 -46.02 -22.90
CA ALA A 176 -85.47 -46.89 -21.91
C ALA A 176 -84.78 -48.24 -21.76
#